data_AF-A0A7S3QG49-F1
#
_entry.id   AF-A0A7S3QG49-F1
#
_cell.length_a   1.000
_cell.length_b   1.000
_cell.length_c   1.000
_cell.angle_alpha   90.00
_cell.angle_beta   90.00
_cell.angle_gamma   90.00
#
_symmetry.space_group_name_H-M   'P 1'
#
loop_
_entity.id
_entity.type
_entity.pdbx_description
1 polymer ?
#
loop_
_entity_poly.entity_id
_entity_poly.type
_entity_poly.pdbx_seq_one_letter_code
_entity_poly.pdbx_strand_id
1 'polypeptide(L)'
;MAGSSSSNPKATASIASPASKSKAATKKRKPTPEEAAFNAKLKDQSSLRFISAKVCEIVESKSTTTYNEVANELVIEALKLFEGGSHPDKKKKDHEKNIRRRVYDALNVLLATDIISKTKEKGDREKSIHWKGYPTTTSVDLVILEKEKEAAIAEIERKKECLQELLVQNVCFRNLERRNKRVKMEEDKNKIDGDGSTREIGKNGATDEEEKIHLPFIVVNTAENATIKCEMNQDKTDVMFDFNMPFEINDDNEILKRLGL
;
A
#
# COMPACT_ATOMS: atom_id res chain seq x y z
N MET A 1 16.69 34.84 56.81
CA MET A 1 17.30 36.17 57.01
C MET A 1 17.56 36.73 55.61
N ALA A 2 16.66 37.55 55.05
CA ALA A 2 16.35 38.94 55.41
C ALA A 2 17.35 39.92 54.77
N GLY A 3 16.82 40.95 54.10
CA GLY A 3 17.58 42.04 53.47
C GLY A 3 17.23 42.16 51.98
N SER A 4 16.07 42.69 51.54
CA SER A 4 15.67 44.12 51.62
C SER A 4 16.66 44.99 50.82
N SER A 5 16.30 45.92 49.94
CA SER A 5 15.06 46.71 49.81
C SER A 5 15.25 47.73 48.66
N SER A 6 14.13 48.12 48.01
CA SER A 6 13.68 49.52 47.75
C SER A 6 14.67 50.50 47.08
N SER A 7 14.36 51.41 46.14
CA SER A 7 13.12 52.07 45.72
C SER A 7 13.46 53.02 44.56
N ASN A 8 12.47 53.30 43.72
CA ASN A 8 12.37 54.46 42.82
C ASN A 8 12.44 55.80 43.62
N PRO A 9 12.70 57.01 43.03
CA PRO A 9 11.71 57.64 42.13
C PRO A 9 12.20 58.73 41.12
N LYS A 10 11.28 59.03 40.17
CA LYS A 10 10.88 60.33 39.55
C LYS A 10 11.90 61.34 38.96
N ALA A 11 11.71 61.51 37.64
CA ALA A 11 11.28 62.73 36.92
C ALA A 11 12.06 64.06 37.06
N THR A 12 12.57 64.53 35.92
CA THR A 12 12.70 65.96 35.59
C THR A 12 12.40 66.20 34.11
N ALA A 13 11.52 67.16 33.85
CA ALA A 13 11.18 67.70 32.53
C ALA A 13 11.95 69.03 32.28
N SER A 14 12.35 69.29 31.03
CA SER A 14 12.48 70.64 30.42
C SER A 14 12.64 70.48 28.90
N ILE A 15 11.63 70.83 28.09
CA ILE A 15 11.32 72.11 27.39
C ILE A 15 12.27 72.42 26.20
N ALA A 16 11.74 72.32 24.97
CA ALA A 16 11.73 73.39 23.94
C ALA A 16 11.09 72.90 22.62
N SER A 17 10.15 73.70 22.06
CA SER A 17 9.34 73.45 20.85
C SER A 17 10.05 73.91 19.54
N PRO A 18 9.35 74.16 18.42
CA PRO A 18 9.18 73.25 17.28
C PRO A 18 9.85 73.77 15.99
N ALA A 19 10.19 72.89 15.04
CA ALA A 19 10.52 73.30 13.67
C ALA A 19 9.93 72.33 12.64
N SER A 20 8.88 72.80 11.98
CA SER A 20 8.20 72.17 10.85
C SER A 20 9.10 72.15 9.61
N LYS A 21 9.30 70.97 9.02
CA LYS A 21 9.68 70.82 7.61
C LYS A 21 8.78 69.77 6.95
N SER A 22 7.85 70.26 6.15
CA SER A 22 6.93 69.51 5.31
C SER A 22 7.68 68.67 4.26
N LYS A 23 7.45 67.35 4.26
CA LYS A 23 7.75 66.49 3.11
C LYS A 23 6.48 66.35 2.28
N ALA A 24 6.51 66.90 1.07
CA ALA A 24 5.47 66.70 0.07
C ALA A 24 5.38 65.21 -0.30
N ALA A 25 4.26 64.57 0.04
CA ALA A 25 3.93 63.22 -0.39
C ALA A 25 3.28 63.27 -1.78
N THR A 26 3.97 62.78 -2.79
CA THR A 26 3.36 62.50 -4.11
C THR A 26 2.40 61.31 -3.95
N LYS A 27 1.09 61.59 -3.88
CA LYS A 27 0.03 60.58 -3.83
C LYS A 27 0.07 59.73 -5.12
N LYS A 28 0.37 58.43 -5.01
CA LYS A 28 0.13 57.47 -6.10
C LYS A 28 -1.39 57.31 -6.30
N ARG A 29 -1.89 57.50 -7.53
CA ARG A 29 -3.31 57.24 -7.89
C ARG A 29 -3.66 55.78 -7.55
N LYS A 30 -4.86 55.56 -7.01
CA LYS A 30 -5.46 54.21 -6.92
C LYS A 30 -5.76 53.75 -8.37
N PRO A 31 -5.38 52.51 -8.73
CA PRO A 31 -5.58 52.00 -10.08
C PRO A 31 -7.08 51.84 -10.37
N THR A 32 -7.47 52.07 -11.62
CA THR A 32 -8.84 51.84 -12.09
C THR A 32 -9.19 50.34 -12.03
N PRO A 33 -10.48 49.94 -12.02
CA PRO A 33 -10.89 48.54 -12.03
C PRO A 33 -10.31 47.72 -13.19
N GLU A 34 -10.14 48.34 -14.37
CA GLU A 34 -9.48 47.73 -15.53
C GLU A 34 -7.97 47.55 -15.32
N GLU A 35 -7.28 48.53 -14.74
CA GLU A 35 -5.88 48.41 -14.36
C GLU A 35 -5.67 47.35 -13.28
N ALA A 36 -6.62 47.19 -12.35
CA ALA A 36 -6.57 46.16 -11.31
C ALA A 36 -6.77 44.75 -11.88
N ALA A 37 -7.71 44.56 -12.81
CA ALA A 37 -7.94 43.29 -13.49
C ALA A 37 -6.74 42.88 -14.37
N PHE A 38 -6.16 43.84 -15.09
CA PHE A 38 -4.93 43.63 -15.86
C PHE A 38 -3.75 43.25 -14.96
N ASN A 39 -3.55 43.96 -13.83
CA ASN A 39 -2.51 43.64 -12.85
C ASN A 39 -2.73 42.27 -12.17
N ALA A 40 -3.97 41.83 -11.97
CA ALA A 40 -4.27 40.51 -11.43
C ALA A 40 -3.91 39.39 -12.42
N LYS A 41 -4.24 39.57 -13.71
CA LYS A 41 -3.88 38.63 -14.78
C LYS A 41 -2.37 38.53 -14.99
N LEU A 42 -1.67 39.66 -14.91
CA LEU A 42 -0.21 39.72 -14.91
C LEU A 42 0.40 38.99 -13.71
N LYS A 43 -0.23 39.09 -12.54
CA LYS A 43 0.24 38.42 -11.33
C LYS A 43 0.08 36.90 -11.44
N ASP A 44 -1.01 36.43 -12.03
CA ASP A 44 -1.27 35.02 -12.27
C ASP A 44 -0.29 34.40 -13.29
N GLN A 45 0.04 35.13 -14.36
CA GLN A 45 1.05 34.74 -15.36
C GLN A 45 2.50 34.88 -14.85
N SER A 46 2.73 35.64 -13.78
CA SER A 46 4.02 35.67 -13.07
C SER A 46 4.09 34.68 -11.89
N SER A 47 3.03 33.89 -11.68
CA SER A 47 2.98 32.94 -10.57
C SER A 47 4.01 31.83 -10.76
N LEU A 48 4.55 31.31 -9.66
CA LEU A 48 5.49 30.19 -9.71
C LEU A 48 4.85 28.97 -10.38
N ARG A 49 3.54 28.75 -10.22
CA ARG A 49 2.82 27.65 -10.88
C ARG A 49 2.87 27.78 -12.41
N PHE A 50 2.58 28.97 -12.94
CA PHE A 50 2.65 29.23 -14.37
C PHE A 50 4.08 29.13 -14.90
N ILE A 51 5.04 29.74 -14.20
CA ILE A 51 6.46 29.68 -14.57
C ILE A 51 6.97 28.24 -14.54
N SER A 52 6.66 27.46 -13.52
CA SER A 52 7.07 26.05 -13.43
C SER A 52 6.45 25.20 -14.55
N ALA A 53 5.17 25.43 -14.88
CA ALA A 53 4.52 24.73 -15.99
C ALA A 53 5.19 25.06 -17.32
N LYS A 54 5.49 26.34 -17.58
CA LYS A 54 6.18 26.77 -18.79
C LYS A 54 7.65 26.32 -18.86
N VAL A 55 8.38 26.33 -17.75
CA VAL A 55 9.73 25.74 -17.66
C VAL A 55 9.68 24.25 -18.04
N CYS A 56 8.68 23.52 -17.55
CA CYS A 56 8.49 22.11 -17.88
C CYS A 56 8.25 21.91 -19.38
N GLU A 57 7.31 22.65 -19.97
CA GLU A 57 6.96 22.59 -21.40
C GLU A 57 8.17 22.90 -22.31
N ILE A 58 8.97 23.91 -21.96
CA ILE A 58 10.17 24.30 -22.73
C ILE A 58 11.23 23.20 -22.68
N VAL A 59 11.52 22.67 -21.49
CA VAL A 59 12.53 21.62 -21.33
C VAL A 59 12.09 20.32 -22.02
N GLU A 60 10.80 19.98 -21.94
CA GLU A 60 10.20 18.84 -22.64
C GLU A 60 10.30 18.99 -24.16
N SER A 61 9.88 20.14 -24.70
CA SER A 61 9.86 20.38 -26.15
C SER A 61 11.26 20.39 -26.78
N LYS A 62 12.25 20.95 -26.07
CA LYS A 62 13.62 21.07 -26.58
C LYS A 62 14.46 19.83 -26.33
N SER A 63 14.08 18.97 -25.38
CA SER A 63 14.81 17.79 -24.91
C SER A 63 16.20 18.06 -24.31
N THR A 64 16.97 19.03 -24.84
CA THR A 64 18.24 19.52 -24.31
C THR A 64 18.23 21.05 -24.40
N THR A 65 18.49 21.74 -23.28
CA THR A 65 18.45 23.21 -23.18
C THR A 65 19.44 23.72 -22.12
N THR A 66 19.67 25.02 -22.05
CA THR A 66 20.46 25.64 -20.96
C THR A 66 19.61 26.53 -20.06
N TYR A 67 20.12 26.88 -18.87
CA TYR A 67 19.42 27.79 -17.96
C TYR A 67 19.13 29.14 -18.62
N ASN A 68 20.13 29.71 -19.31
CA ASN A 68 20.01 31.04 -19.92
C ASN A 68 19.00 31.02 -21.05
N GLU A 69 18.97 29.95 -21.83
CA GLU A 69 17.99 29.73 -22.89
C GLU A 69 16.56 29.66 -22.35
N VAL A 70 16.31 28.80 -21.36
CA VAL A 70 14.98 28.70 -20.70
C VAL A 70 14.56 30.04 -20.10
N ALA A 71 15.47 30.71 -19.40
CA ALA A 71 15.16 31.99 -18.76
C ALA A 71 14.87 33.10 -19.78
N ASN A 72 15.63 33.17 -20.87
CA ASN A 72 15.45 34.21 -21.89
C ASN A 72 14.16 34.00 -22.67
N GLU A 73 13.79 32.76 -23.01
CA GLU A 73 12.54 32.48 -23.71
C GLU A 73 11.32 32.86 -22.88
N LEU A 74 11.31 32.53 -21.59
CA LEU A 74 10.23 32.92 -20.69
C LEU A 74 10.13 34.43 -20.50
N VAL A 75 11.28 35.12 -20.49
CA VAL A 75 11.30 36.60 -20.43
C VAL A 75 10.77 37.19 -21.73
N ILE A 76 11.11 36.63 -22.90
CA ILE A 76 10.60 37.08 -24.21
C ILE A 76 9.09 36.84 -24.30
N GLU A 77 8.61 35.67 -23.94
CA GLU A 77 7.18 35.34 -23.91
C GLU A 77 6.42 36.26 -22.94
N ALA A 78 6.98 36.48 -21.75
CA ALA A 78 6.44 37.43 -20.79
C ALA A 78 6.43 38.86 -21.36
N LEU A 79 7.45 39.32 -22.08
CA LEU A 79 7.51 40.67 -22.65
C LEU A 79 6.55 40.88 -23.83
N LYS A 80 6.34 39.87 -24.68
CA LYS A 80 5.36 39.92 -25.79
C LYS A 80 3.93 40.15 -25.30
N LEU A 81 3.59 39.60 -24.14
CA LEU A 81 2.29 39.84 -23.49
C LEU A 81 2.12 41.29 -22.98
N PHE A 82 3.21 42.05 -22.84
CA PHE A 82 3.21 43.46 -22.39
C PHE A 82 3.28 44.46 -23.55
N GLU A 83 3.40 44.04 -24.82
CA GLU A 83 3.50 44.94 -25.97
C GLU A 83 2.25 45.82 -26.21
N GLY A 84 1.16 45.62 -25.47
CA GLY A 84 -0.03 46.47 -25.48
C GLY A 84 -0.01 47.69 -24.54
N GLY A 85 1.02 47.89 -23.72
CA GLY A 85 1.05 48.98 -22.73
C GLY A 85 2.43 49.61 -22.53
N SER A 86 2.52 50.93 -22.73
CA SER A 86 3.74 51.72 -22.44
C SER A 86 4.05 51.70 -20.94
N HIS A 87 4.86 50.73 -20.53
CA HIS A 87 5.20 50.48 -19.14
C HIS A 87 6.65 50.90 -18.86
N PRO A 88 6.97 51.66 -17.79
CA PRO A 88 8.33 52.13 -17.49
C PRO A 88 9.36 51.01 -17.44
N ASP A 89 10.53 51.22 -18.09
CA ASP A 89 11.64 50.27 -18.24
C ASP A 89 12.08 49.59 -16.93
N LYS A 90 11.92 50.28 -15.81
CA LYS A 90 12.23 49.75 -14.48
C LYS A 90 11.40 48.51 -14.12
N LYS A 91 10.11 48.48 -14.46
CA LYS A 91 9.27 47.30 -14.16
C LYS A 91 9.64 46.10 -15.03
N LYS A 92 10.00 46.32 -16.31
CA LYS A 92 10.47 45.25 -17.21
C LYS A 92 11.69 44.54 -16.63
N LYS A 93 12.67 45.32 -16.13
CA LYS A 93 13.88 44.80 -15.48
C LYS A 93 13.59 44.05 -14.18
N ASP A 94 12.61 44.50 -13.40
CA ASP A 94 12.21 43.83 -12.16
C ASP A 94 11.48 42.51 -12.45
N HIS A 95 10.63 42.46 -13.47
CA HIS A 95 9.97 41.24 -13.94
C HIS A 95 10.98 40.21 -14.47
N GLU A 96 11.97 40.64 -15.27
CA GLU A 96 13.04 39.77 -15.74
C GLU A 96 13.79 39.10 -14.58
N LYS A 97 14.21 39.89 -13.58
CA LYS A 97 14.90 39.37 -12.39
C LYS A 97 14.04 38.37 -11.62
N ASN A 98 12.74 38.64 -11.51
CA ASN A 98 11.80 37.76 -10.84
C ASN A 98 11.69 36.41 -11.58
N ILE A 99 11.46 36.43 -12.90
CA ILE A 99 11.37 35.23 -13.73
C ILE A 99 12.66 34.42 -13.62
N ARG A 100 13.83 35.04 -13.78
CA ARG A 100 15.14 34.37 -13.63
C ARG A 100 15.28 33.65 -12.30
N ARG A 101 14.82 34.24 -11.19
CA ARG A 101 14.83 33.61 -9.85
C ARG A 101 13.89 32.41 -9.78
N ARG A 102 12.69 32.52 -10.37
CA ARG A 102 11.66 31.46 -10.36
C ARG A 102 12.04 30.28 -11.26
N VAL A 103 12.73 30.53 -12.37
CA VAL A 103 13.28 29.47 -13.25
C VAL A 103 14.25 28.59 -12.48
N TYR A 104 15.11 29.16 -11.63
CA TYR A 104 15.97 28.37 -10.75
C TYR A 104 15.18 27.51 -9.75
N ASP A 105 14.12 28.06 -9.15
CA ASP A 105 13.27 27.30 -8.22
C ASP A 105 12.62 26.10 -8.95
N ALA A 106 12.04 26.34 -10.13
CA ALA A 106 11.40 25.30 -10.94
C ALA A 106 12.39 24.20 -11.37
N LEU A 107 13.54 24.58 -11.93
CA LEU A 107 14.55 23.61 -12.37
C LEU A 107 15.12 22.79 -11.19
N ASN A 108 15.30 23.38 -10.02
CA ASN A 108 15.79 22.64 -8.86
C ASN A 108 14.79 21.59 -8.37
N VAL A 109 13.48 21.92 -8.39
CA VAL A 109 12.43 20.96 -8.06
C VAL A 109 12.37 19.86 -9.11
N LEU A 110 12.38 20.20 -10.40
CA LEU A 110 12.37 19.23 -11.49
C LEU A 110 13.59 18.28 -11.44
N LEU A 111 14.75 18.80 -11.04
CA LEU A 111 15.95 18.00 -10.83
C LEU A 111 15.80 17.07 -9.63
N ALA A 112 15.22 17.56 -8.52
CA ALA A 112 14.99 16.75 -7.32
C ALA A 112 13.95 15.64 -7.54
N THR A 113 12.97 15.87 -8.42
CA THR A 113 11.98 14.87 -8.83
C THR A 113 12.47 13.97 -9.96
N ASP A 114 13.74 14.05 -10.36
CA ASP A 114 14.36 13.30 -11.47
C ASP A 114 13.69 13.44 -12.85
N ILE A 115 12.94 14.54 -13.07
CA ILE A 115 12.29 14.84 -14.37
C ILE A 115 13.30 15.37 -15.39
N ILE A 116 14.34 16.03 -14.90
CA ILE A 116 15.42 16.59 -15.71
C ILE A 116 16.77 16.19 -15.12
N SER A 117 17.82 16.21 -15.95
CA SER A 117 19.20 16.03 -15.51
C SER A 117 20.05 17.23 -15.90
N LYS A 118 21.16 17.42 -15.17
CA LYS A 118 22.06 18.55 -15.38
C LYS A 118 23.48 18.05 -15.56
N THR A 119 24.02 18.18 -16.77
CA THR A 119 25.37 17.74 -17.13
C THR A 119 26.26 18.97 -17.30
N LYS A 120 27.55 18.84 -16.97
CA LYS A 120 28.56 19.85 -17.27
C LYS A 120 29.64 19.20 -18.12
N GLU A 121 29.68 19.51 -19.40
CA GLU A 121 30.70 18.97 -20.30
C GLU A 121 32.04 19.70 -20.13
N LYS A 122 33.13 18.98 -20.41
CA LYS A 122 34.49 19.46 -20.17
C LYS A 122 34.88 20.43 -21.28
N GLY A 123 34.75 21.73 -21.01
CA GLY A 123 35.04 22.81 -21.97
C GLY A 123 33.91 23.83 -22.03
N ASP A 124 32.71 23.44 -21.61
CA ASP A 124 31.55 24.32 -21.60
C ASP A 124 31.53 25.20 -20.36
N ARG A 125 31.20 26.47 -20.61
CA ARG A 125 31.00 27.47 -19.55
C ARG A 125 29.68 27.26 -18.81
N GLU A 126 28.72 26.59 -19.43
CA GLU A 126 27.36 26.41 -18.91
C GLU A 126 27.01 24.92 -18.74
N LYS A 127 26.02 24.67 -17.89
CA LYS A 127 25.51 23.31 -17.66
C LYS A 127 24.35 23.04 -18.60
N SER A 128 24.40 21.94 -19.35
CA SER A 128 23.29 21.45 -20.17
C SER A 128 22.24 20.79 -19.28
N ILE A 129 20.97 21.02 -19.62
CA ILE A 129 19.79 20.46 -18.96
C ILE A 129 19.13 19.52 -19.96
N HIS A 130 18.97 18.26 -19.59
CA HIS A 130 18.33 17.26 -20.44
C HIS A 130 17.00 16.81 -19.82
N TRP A 131 15.96 16.69 -20.65
CA TRP A 131 14.68 16.13 -20.28
C TRP A 131 14.80 14.61 -20.09
N LYS A 132 14.42 14.11 -18.91
CA LYS A 132 14.35 12.67 -18.63
C LYS A 132 12.92 12.12 -18.78
N GLY A 133 11.91 12.97 -18.64
CA GLY A 133 10.50 12.57 -18.64
C GLY A 133 9.90 12.53 -17.22
N TYR A 134 8.59 12.33 -17.12
CA TYR A 134 7.94 12.23 -15.82
C TYR A 134 8.43 10.96 -15.07
N PRO A 135 8.61 11.01 -13.74
CA PRO A 135 9.13 9.89 -12.97
C PRO A 135 8.11 8.76 -13.12
N THR A 136 8.53 7.65 -13.70
CA THR A 136 7.63 6.58 -14.15
C THR A 136 7.19 5.75 -12.95
N THR A 137 6.38 6.33 -12.05
CA THR A 137 5.68 5.60 -10.99
C THR A 137 4.97 4.39 -11.58
N THR A 138 4.39 4.54 -12.77
CA THR A 138 3.74 3.45 -13.54
C THR A 138 4.61 2.21 -13.72
N SER A 139 5.92 2.34 -13.97
CA SER A 139 6.78 1.16 -14.20
C SER A 139 7.03 0.36 -12.92
N VAL A 140 7.21 1.05 -11.80
CA VAL A 140 7.37 0.42 -10.48
C VAL A 140 6.03 -0.13 -10.00
N ASP A 141 4.94 0.62 -10.20
CA ASP A 141 3.58 0.20 -9.88
C ASP A 141 3.18 -1.05 -10.66
N LEU A 142 3.54 -1.15 -11.96
CA LEU A 142 3.29 -2.34 -12.76
C LEU A 142 3.99 -3.58 -12.21
N VAL A 143 5.26 -3.46 -11.80
CA VAL A 143 6.00 -4.57 -11.19
C VAL A 143 5.37 -5.00 -9.85
N ILE A 144 4.91 -4.04 -9.04
CA ILE A 144 4.21 -4.33 -7.78
C ILE A 144 2.88 -5.04 -8.07
N LEU A 145 2.09 -4.53 -9.01
CA LEU A 145 0.81 -5.11 -9.42
C LEU A 145 0.97 -6.52 -10.02
N GLU A 146 2.03 -6.76 -10.80
CA GLU A 146 2.36 -8.10 -11.31
C GLU A 146 2.66 -9.07 -10.16
N LYS A 147 3.44 -8.64 -9.17
CA LYS A 147 3.74 -9.45 -7.98
C LYS A 147 2.48 -9.75 -7.15
N GLU A 148 1.60 -8.76 -6.97
CA GLU A 148 0.32 -8.95 -6.29
C GLU A 148 -0.60 -9.91 -7.05
N LYS A 149 -0.64 -9.81 -8.38
CA LYS A 149 -1.38 -10.74 -9.24
C LYS A 149 -0.85 -12.17 -9.08
N GLU A 150 0.46 -12.36 -9.09
CA GLU A 150 1.07 -13.69 -8.88
C GLU A 150 0.72 -14.26 -7.51
N ALA A 151 0.82 -13.46 -6.45
CA ALA A 151 0.42 -13.87 -5.10
C ALA A 151 -1.06 -14.24 -5.01
N ALA A 152 -1.93 -13.46 -5.67
CA ALA A 152 -3.36 -13.74 -5.72
C ALA A 152 -3.67 -15.04 -6.48
N ILE A 153 -2.95 -15.32 -7.58
CA ILE A 153 -3.11 -16.57 -8.33
C ILE A 153 -2.69 -17.77 -7.49
N ALA A 154 -1.54 -17.71 -6.82
CA ALA A 154 -1.07 -18.78 -5.94
C ALA A 154 -2.06 -19.05 -4.80
N GLU A 155 -2.64 -17.99 -4.20
CA GLU A 155 -3.64 -18.16 -3.14
C GLU A 155 -4.96 -18.75 -3.67
N ILE A 156 -5.36 -18.41 -4.89
CA ILE A 156 -6.53 -19.02 -5.54
C ILE A 156 -6.29 -20.52 -5.78
N GLU A 157 -5.10 -20.89 -6.24
CA GLU A 157 -4.73 -22.29 -6.48
C GLU A 157 -4.76 -23.10 -5.18
N ARG A 158 -4.11 -22.60 -4.13
CA ARG A 158 -4.14 -23.22 -2.79
C ARG A 158 -5.56 -23.38 -2.25
N LYS A 159 -6.42 -22.37 -2.41
CA LYS A 159 -7.83 -22.45 -1.99
C LYS A 159 -8.62 -23.46 -2.80
N LYS A 160 -8.33 -23.61 -4.10
CA LYS A 160 -8.97 -24.62 -4.96
C LYS A 160 -8.59 -26.03 -4.54
N GLU A 161 -7.32 -26.29 -4.26
CA GLU A 161 -6.84 -27.59 -3.76
C GLU A 161 -7.51 -27.96 -2.44
N CYS A 162 -7.48 -27.04 -1.46
CA CYS A 162 -8.17 -27.23 -0.18
C CYS A 162 -9.67 -27.49 -0.35
N LEU A 163 -10.34 -26.77 -1.26
CA LEU A 163 -11.75 -27.00 -1.56
C LEU A 163 -11.99 -28.39 -2.19
N GLN A 164 -11.12 -28.83 -3.09
CA GLN A 164 -11.20 -30.18 -3.67
C GLN A 164 -11.08 -31.25 -2.60
N GLU A 165 -10.14 -31.11 -1.66
CA GLU A 165 -9.98 -32.03 -0.53
C GLU A 165 -11.24 -32.07 0.35
N LEU A 166 -11.81 -30.91 0.69
CA LEU A 166 -13.06 -30.80 1.46
C LEU A 166 -14.25 -31.42 0.73
N LEU A 167 -14.33 -31.26 -0.60
CA LEU A 167 -15.39 -31.88 -1.40
C LEU A 167 -15.27 -33.40 -1.40
N VAL A 168 -14.07 -33.94 -1.59
CA VAL A 168 -13.83 -35.39 -1.50
C VAL A 168 -14.23 -35.89 -0.12
N GLN A 169 -13.78 -35.24 0.95
CA GLN A 169 -14.16 -35.58 2.32
C GLN A 169 -15.70 -35.56 2.50
N ASN A 170 -16.40 -34.56 1.98
CA ASN A 170 -17.86 -34.49 2.08
C ASN A 170 -18.53 -35.66 1.34
N VAL A 171 -18.05 -36.01 0.14
CA VAL A 171 -18.55 -37.17 -0.61
C VAL A 171 -18.31 -38.46 0.18
N CYS A 172 -17.11 -38.66 0.71
CA CYS A 172 -16.76 -39.82 1.52
C CYS A 172 -17.70 -39.96 2.73
N PHE A 173 -17.96 -38.88 3.48
CA PHE A 173 -18.86 -38.92 4.63
C PHE A 173 -20.30 -39.25 4.24
N ARG A 174 -20.83 -38.66 3.16
CA ARG A 174 -22.19 -38.95 2.70
C ARG A 174 -22.32 -40.39 2.22
N ASN A 175 -21.30 -40.91 1.55
CA ASN A 175 -21.26 -42.29 1.08
C ASN A 175 -21.12 -43.28 2.25
N LEU A 176 -20.29 -42.97 3.25
CA LEU A 176 -20.20 -43.75 4.49
C LEU A 176 -21.55 -43.81 5.21
N GLU A 177 -22.19 -42.65 5.43
CA GLU A 177 -23.48 -42.57 6.09
C GLU A 177 -24.55 -43.38 5.35
N ARG A 178 -24.60 -43.26 4.02
CA ARG A 178 -25.51 -44.03 3.18
C ARG A 178 -25.25 -45.54 3.28
N ARG A 179 -23.98 -45.96 3.24
CA ARG A 179 -23.58 -47.36 3.38
C ARG A 179 -24.01 -47.90 4.74
N ASN A 180 -23.72 -47.17 5.82
CA ASN A 180 -24.04 -47.56 7.19
C ASN A 180 -25.57 -47.65 7.41
N LYS A 181 -26.34 -46.70 6.86
CA LYS A 181 -27.82 -46.76 6.89
C LYS A 181 -28.37 -47.99 6.16
N ARG A 182 -27.80 -48.35 5.01
CA ARG A 182 -28.22 -49.54 4.24
C ARG A 182 -27.94 -50.82 5.03
N VAL A 183 -26.75 -50.97 5.58
CA VAL A 183 -26.37 -52.14 6.39
C VAL A 183 -27.32 -52.28 7.58
N LYS A 184 -27.59 -51.18 8.31
CA LYS A 184 -28.54 -51.19 9.42
C LYS A 184 -29.96 -51.61 9.00
N MET A 185 -30.45 -51.13 7.85
CA MET A 185 -31.75 -51.54 7.32
C MET A 185 -31.80 -53.02 6.91
N GLU A 186 -30.70 -53.58 6.39
CA GLU A 186 -30.60 -55.00 6.04
C GLU A 186 -30.56 -55.89 7.28
N GLU A 187 -29.83 -55.47 8.32
CA GLU A 187 -29.80 -56.13 9.63
C GLU A 187 -31.19 -56.12 10.28
N ASP A 188 -31.90 -54.98 10.25
CA ASP A 188 -33.25 -54.86 10.80
C ASP A 188 -34.26 -55.76 10.05
N LYS A 189 -34.13 -55.92 8.73
CA LYS A 189 -34.96 -56.84 7.94
C LYS A 189 -34.69 -58.31 8.26
N ASN A 190 -33.41 -58.69 8.35
CA ASN A 190 -33.02 -60.07 8.70
C ASN A 190 -33.47 -60.47 10.13
N LYS A 191 -33.65 -59.50 11.04
CA LYS A 191 -34.23 -59.73 12.37
C LYS A 191 -35.74 -59.97 12.34
N ILE A 192 -36.45 -59.51 11.30
CA ILE A 192 -37.91 -59.64 11.16
C ILE A 192 -38.29 -60.93 10.42
N ASP A 193 -37.49 -61.37 9.44
CA ASP A 193 -37.77 -62.56 8.60
C ASP A 193 -37.24 -63.89 9.20
N GLY A 194 -36.55 -63.84 10.35
CA GLY A 194 -36.09 -65.01 11.10
C GLY A 194 -37.21 -65.61 11.98
N ASP A 195 -37.61 -66.84 11.66
CA ASP A 195 -38.65 -67.65 12.34
C ASP A 195 -38.70 -67.46 13.86
N GLY A 196 -39.87 -67.06 14.34
CA GLY A 196 -40.18 -66.71 15.72
C GLY A 196 -40.29 -67.93 16.65
N SER A 197 -39.20 -68.65 16.86
CA SER A 197 -39.11 -69.65 17.93
C SER A 197 -37.83 -69.50 18.74
N THR A 198 -38.02 -68.95 19.94
CA THR A 198 -37.15 -69.09 21.12
C THR A 198 -35.79 -68.39 21.03
N ARG A 199 -35.76 -67.06 21.22
CA ARG A 199 -34.58 -66.41 21.78
C ARG A 199 -34.97 -65.51 22.95
N GLU A 200 -34.42 -65.87 24.10
CA GLU A 200 -34.59 -65.22 25.38
C GLU A 200 -34.28 -63.73 25.31
N ILE A 201 -35.05 -62.96 26.07
CA ILE A 201 -34.89 -61.54 26.32
C ILE A 201 -33.62 -61.38 27.17
N GLY A 202 -32.46 -61.29 26.51
CA GLY A 202 -31.17 -61.24 27.20
C GLY A 202 -30.04 -60.67 26.35
N LYS A 203 -29.73 -59.39 26.53
CA LYS A 203 -28.37 -58.82 26.47
C LYS A 203 -27.53 -58.93 25.17
N ASN A 204 -28.11 -58.97 23.96
CA ASN A 204 -27.31 -58.90 22.73
C ASN A 204 -27.21 -57.51 22.08
N GLY A 205 -27.71 -56.45 22.73
CA GLY A 205 -27.59 -55.08 22.21
C GLY A 205 -26.23 -54.42 22.48
N ALA A 206 -25.37 -55.02 23.32
CA ALA A 206 -24.11 -54.41 23.76
C ALA A 206 -22.91 -54.80 22.88
N THR A 207 -22.97 -55.92 22.16
CA THR A 207 -21.83 -56.44 21.36
C THR A 207 -21.63 -55.70 20.04
N ASP A 208 -22.71 -55.19 19.43
CA ASP A 208 -22.64 -54.52 18.11
C ASP A 208 -22.05 -53.09 18.17
N GLU A 209 -21.98 -52.48 19.36
CA GLU A 209 -21.41 -51.14 19.53
C GLU A 209 -19.90 -51.19 19.83
N GLU A 210 -19.39 -52.29 20.39
CA GLU A 210 -17.95 -52.47 20.66
C GLU A 210 -17.13 -52.73 19.38
N GLU A 211 -17.77 -53.16 18.29
CA GLU A 211 -17.11 -53.43 17.00
C GLU A 211 -17.03 -52.19 16.08
N LYS A 212 -17.58 -51.04 16.49
CA LYS A 212 -17.63 -49.83 15.65
C LYS A 212 -16.61 -48.78 16.10
N ILE A 213 -15.92 -48.18 15.12
CA ILE A 213 -15.03 -47.03 15.34
C ILE A 213 -15.73 -45.78 14.84
N HIS A 214 -15.94 -44.82 15.74
CA HIS A 214 -16.55 -43.53 15.41
C HIS A 214 -15.51 -42.51 14.94
N LEU A 215 -15.95 -41.60 14.05
CA LEU A 215 -15.18 -40.42 13.66
C LEU A 215 -15.19 -39.37 14.79
N PRO A 216 -14.12 -38.58 14.97
CA PRO A 216 -12.84 -38.64 14.26
C PRO A 216 -11.88 -39.67 14.89
N PHE A 217 -11.03 -40.28 14.06
CA PHE A 217 -10.00 -41.21 14.52
C PHE A 217 -8.74 -41.13 13.66
N ILE A 218 -7.62 -41.58 14.22
CA ILE A 218 -6.37 -41.80 13.48
C ILE A 218 -6.01 -43.29 13.51
N VAL A 219 -5.40 -43.78 12.45
CA VAL A 219 -4.90 -45.15 12.33
C VAL A 219 -3.40 -45.12 12.22
N VAL A 220 -2.73 -45.87 13.08
CA VAL A 220 -1.30 -46.12 12.97
C VAL A 220 -1.11 -47.56 12.50
N ASN A 221 -0.57 -47.75 11.30
CA ASN A 221 -0.29 -49.07 10.73
C ASN A 221 1.22 -49.34 10.70
N THR A 222 1.60 -50.57 11.01
CA THR A 222 2.98 -51.05 10.94
C THR A 222 2.97 -52.50 10.44
N ALA A 223 4.14 -53.11 10.24
CA ALA A 223 4.25 -54.49 9.80
C ALA A 223 3.67 -55.45 10.87
N GLU A 224 3.10 -56.58 10.44
CA GLU A 224 2.48 -57.57 11.33
C GLU A 224 3.48 -58.16 12.36
N ASN A 225 4.77 -58.20 12.01
CA ASN A 225 5.85 -58.66 12.88
C ASN A 225 6.49 -57.56 13.73
N ALA A 226 5.97 -56.33 13.69
CA ALA A 226 6.48 -55.23 14.50
C ALA A 226 6.18 -55.46 15.99
N THR A 227 7.15 -55.16 16.84
CA THR A 227 7.00 -55.09 18.28
C THR A 227 6.74 -53.65 18.68
N ILE A 228 5.61 -53.41 19.34
CA ILE A 228 5.16 -52.09 19.78
C ILE A 228 5.20 -52.07 21.30
N LYS A 229 5.94 -51.13 21.90
CA LYS A 229 5.82 -50.83 23.32
C LYS A 229 4.91 -49.62 23.48
N CYS A 230 3.94 -49.72 24.38
CA CYS A 230 2.99 -48.65 24.67
C CYS A 230 3.12 -48.28 26.15
N GLU A 231 3.44 -47.02 26.41
CA GLU A 231 3.44 -46.44 27.74
C GLU A 231 2.38 -45.36 27.79
N MET A 232 1.48 -45.44 28.76
CA MET A 232 0.36 -44.53 28.91
C MET A 232 0.35 -43.95 30.31
N ASN A 233 0.14 -42.65 30.42
CA ASN A 233 -0.06 -42.03 31.72
C ASN A 233 -1.41 -42.44 32.34
N GLN A 234 -1.58 -42.24 33.65
CA GLN A 234 -2.74 -42.76 34.39
C GLN A 234 -4.07 -42.14 33.93
N ASP A 235 -4.02 -40.89 33.48
CA ASP A 235 -5.14 -40.08 32.98
C ASP A 235 -5.39 -40.23 31.47
N LYS A 236 -4.57 -41.03 30.77
CA LYS A 236 -4.72 -41.37 29.35
C LYS A 236 -4.60 -40.18 28.38
N THR A 237 -4.01 -39.08 28.84
CA THR A 237 -3.82 -37.86 28.05
C THR A 237 -2.55 -37.92 27.22
N ASP A 238 -1.53 -38.63 27.70
CA ASP A 238 -0.25 -38.85 27.02
C ASP A 238 -0.02 -40.34 26.83
N VAL A 239 0.25 -40.70 25.57
CA VAL A 239 0.55 -42.07 25.15
C VAL A 239 1.83 -42.04 24.33
N MET A 240 2.79 -42.87 24.71
CA MET A 240 4.04 -43.06 24.00
C MET A 240 4.03 -44.44 23.34
N PHE A 241 4.35 -44.47 22.05
CA PHE A 241 4.49 -45.71 21.29
C PHE A 241 5.91 -45.84 20.75
N ASP A 242 6.63 -46.86 21.19
CA ASP A 242 7.92 -47.24 20.60
C ASP A 242 7.73 -48.40 19.64
N PHE A 243 8.00 -48.14 18.36
CA PHE A 243 7.98 -49.14 17.30
C PHE A 243 9.41 -49.59 16.98
N ASN A 244 9.63 -50.90 16.90
CA ASN A 244 10.90 -51.43 16.41
C ASN A 244 11.04 -51.41 14.87
N MET A 245 9.96 -51.11 14.16
CA MET A 245 9.84 -51.10 12.70
C MET A 245 9.16 -49.80 12.24
N PRO A 246 9.30 -49.41 10.96
CA PRO A 246 8.59 -48.26 10.41
C PRO A 246 7.07 -48.38 10.59
N PHE A 247 6.42 -47.23 10.81
CA PHE A 247 4.96 -47.12 10.89
C PHE A 247 4.48 -45.96 10.01
N GLU A 248 3.21 -46.01 9.66
CA GLU A 248 2.50 -44.99 8.92
C GLU A 248 1.34 -44.47 9.77
N ILE A 249 1.01 -43.18 9.65
CA ILE A 249 -0.15 -42.57 10.30
C ILE A 249 -1.11 -42.11 9.21
N ASN A 250 -2.34 -42.57 9.29
CA ASN A 250 -3.41 -42.22 8.37
C ASN A 250 -4.58 -41.64 9.16
N ASP A 251 -5.02 -40.45 8.78
CA ASP A 251 -6.21 -39.83 9.36
C ASP A 251 -7.49 -40.46 8.79
N ASP A 252 -8.62 -40.24 9.45
CA ASP A 252 -9.91 -40.81 9.05
C ASP A 252 -10.25 -40.56 7.57
N ASN A 253 -9.97 -39.36 7.05
CA ASN A 253 -10.25 -38.97 5.67
C ASN A 253 -9.48 -39.81 4.66
N GLU A 254 -8.21 -40.12 4.96
CA GLU A 254 -7.37 -40.96 4.10
C GLU A 254 -7.88 -42.40 4.08
N ILE A 255 -8.31 -42.92 5.24
CA ILE A 255 -8.93 -44.24 5.35
C ILE A 255 -10.24 -44.30 4.54
N LEU A 256 -11.10 -43.28 4.65
CA LEU A 256 -12.35 -43.24 3.90
C LEU A 256 -12.13 -43.20 2.38
N LYS A 257 -11.12 -42.45 1.91
CA LYS A 257 -10.72 -42.46 0.48
C LYS A 257 -10.24 -43.84 0.04
N ARG A 258 -9.40 -44.51 0.82
CA ARG A 258 -8.90 -45.87 0.52
C ARG A 258 -10.01 -46.93 0.52
N LEU A 259 -11.06 -46.73 1.30
CA LEU A 259 -12.27 -47.56 1.28
C LEU A 259 -13.13 -47.35 0.02
N GLY A 260 -12.76 -46.43 -0.87
CA GLY A 260 -13.49 -46.12 -2.09
C GLY A 260 -14.82 -45.44 -1.83
N LEU A 261 -14.94 -44.74 -0.70
CA LEU A 261 -16.13 -43.96 -0.33
C LEU A 261 -16.09 -42.56 -0.95
#